data_AF-A0A520BQJ4-F1
#
_entry.id   AF-A0A520BQJ4-F1
#
_cell.length_a   1.000
_cell.length_b   1.000
_cell.length_c   1.000
_cell.angle_alpha   90.00
_cell.angle_beta   90.00
_cell.angle_gamma   90.00
#
_symmetry.space_group_name_H-M   'P 1'
#
loop_
_entity.id
_entity.type
_entity.pdbx_description
1 polymer ?
#
loop_
_entity_poly.entity_id
_entity_poly.type
_entity_poly.pdbx_seq_one_letter_code
_entity_poly.pdbx_strand_id
1 'polypeptide(L)'
;MIGNDIFLTAEWRKLILINYTVDKQVLEKYLPPFTVLDDWNGKHYVSIVGFMFLNTKLKGLKVPFHGNFEEVNLRFYVKYNDNGEWKRGAVFISEVVPKPAITFIANTIYKESYRTLPMKHKWTETNEQLTVEYTWKNGYWNRFSVTANPTREPIPLNSDADFITEHYWGYTKIGKNITSEYG
;
A
#
# COMPACT_ATOMS: atom_id res chain seq x y z
N MET A 1 -2.94 7.36 32.65
CA MET A 1 -2.60 7.71 31.25
C MET A 1 -2.35 6.40 30.52
N ILE A 2 -3.34 5.92 29.76
CA ILE A 2 -3.20 4.69 28.97
C ILE A 2 -2.49 5.12 27.68
N GLY A 3 -1.30 4.59 27.44
CA GLY A 3 -0.49 4.91 26.28
C GLY A 3 -1.27 4.67 25.00
N ASN A 4 -1.12 5.59 24.04
CA ASN A 4 -1.54 5.38 22.67
C ASN A 4 -0.64 4.25 22.11
N ASP A 5 -1.05 3.00 22.28
CA ASP A 5 -0.23 1.83 21.96
C ASP A 5 -0.17 1.63 20.44
N ILE A 6 0.69 2.41 19.79
CA ILE A 6 0.99 2.26 18.35
C ILE A 6 1.40 0.82 18.10
N PHE A 7 0.56 0.09 17.37
CA PHE A 7 0.76 -1.34 17.15
C PHE A 7 1.95 -1.63 16.22
N LEU A 8 2.09 -0.86 15.14
CA LEU A 8 3.15 -1.02 14.15
C LEU A 8 3.78 0.34 13.85
N THR A 9 5.12 0.41 13.84
CA THR A 9 5.87 1.57 13.35
C THR A 9 6.87 1.10 12.31
N ALA A 10 7.04 1.87 11.24
CA ALA A 10 8.04 1.61 10.20
C ALA A 10 8.32 2.89 9.40
N GLU A 11 9.44 2.89 8.68
CA GLU A 11 9.73 3.88 7.65
C GLU A 11 9.41 3.29 6.29
N TRP A 12 8.63 4.02 5.48
CA TRP A 12 8.43 3.67 4.07
C TRP A 12 9.43 4.44 3.22
N ARG A 13 10.27 3.72 2.48
CA ARG A 13 11.31 4.32 1.65
C ARG A 13 11.21 3.94 0.19
N LYS A 14 11.48 4.95 -0.65
CA LYS A 14 11.59 4.86 -2.12
C LYS A 14 10.32 4.27 -2.75
N LEU A 15 9.17 4.88 -2.46
CA LEU A 15 7.89 4.46 -3.02
C LEU A 15 7.86 4.70 -4.53
N ILE A 16 7.41 3.70 -5.27
CA ILE A 16 7.00 3.80 -6.67
C ILE A 16 5.51 3.52 -6.74
N LEU A 17 4.74 4.40 -7.39
CA LEU A 17 3.32 4.25 -7.60
C LEU A 17 3.04 4.23 -9.11
N ILE A 18 2.56 3.10 -9.63
CA ILE A 18 2.16 2.97 -11.03
C ILE A 18 0.64 2.85 -11.06
N ASN A 19 -0.02 3.86 -11.59
CA ASN A 19 -1.47 4.03 -11.51
C ASN A 19 -2.11 3.76 -12.88
N TYR A 20 -3.15 2.94 -12.90
CA TYR A 20 -3.93 2.61 -14.08
C TYR A 20 -5.38 3.01 -13.86
N THR A 21 -5.99 3.60 -14.89
CA THR A 21 -7.44 3.80 -14.89
C THR A 21 -8.11 2.47 -15.19
N VAL A 22 -9.23 2.20 -14.54
CA VAL A 22 -10.00 0.96 -14.71
C VAL A 22 -11.50 1.25 -14.69
N ASP A 23 -12.28 0.41 -15.36
CA ASP A 23 -13.73 0.44 -15.25
C ASP A 23 -14.16 0.07 -13.82
N LYS A 24 -15.09 0.85 -13.25
CA LYS A 24 -15.65 0.62 -11.92
C LYS A 24 -16.19 -0.82 -11.74
N GLN A 25 -16.75 -1.42 -12.78
CA GLN A 25 -17.34 -2.77 -12.74
C GLN A 25 -16.29 -3.84 -12.40
N VAL A 26 -15.02 -3.61 -12.75
CA VAL A 26 -13.91 -4.50 -12.40
C VAL A 26 -13.65 -4.47 -10.89
N LEU A 27 -13.87 -3.32 -10.25
CA LEU A 27 -13.58 -3.08 -8.83
C LEU A 27 -14.75 -3.44 -7.91
N GLU A 28 -15.99 -3.32 -8.38
CA GLU A 28 -17.21 -3.54 -7.57
C GLU A 28 -17.20 -4.88 -6.82
N LYS A 29 -16.66 -5.94 -7.43
CA LYS A 29 -16.55 -7.26 -6.78
C LYS A 29 -15.60 -7.32 -5.58
N TYR A 30 -14.65 -6.39 -5.49
CA TYR A 30 -13.69 -6.28 -4.40
C TYR A 30 -14.10 -5.24 -3.35
N LEU A 31 -15.18 -4.48 -3.60
CA LEU A 31 -15.58 -3.38 -2.74
C LEU A 31 -16.01 -3.88 -1.34
N PRO A 32 -15.39 -3.38 -0.25
CA PRO A 32 -15.85 -3.68 1.09
C PRO A 32 -17.24 -3.09 1.35
N PRO A 33 -18.09 -3.78 2.15
CA PRO A 33 -19.38 -3.23 2.60
C PRO A 33 -19.25 -1.79 3.14
N PHE A 34 -20.25 -0.96 2.87
CA PHE A 34 -20.36 0.43 3.33
C PHE A 34 -19.33 1.43 2.78
N THR A 35 -18.39 0.97 1.94
CA THR A 35 -17.48 1.86 1.20
C THR A 35 -18.04 2.16 -0.19
N VAL A 36 -17.61 3.27 -0.77
CA VAL A 36 -17.85 3.61 -2.19
C VAL A 36 -16.52 3.85 -2.88
N LEU A 37 -16.46 3.61 -4.18
CA LEU A 37 -15.25 3.91 -4.96
C LEU A 37 -14.95 5.40 -4.90
N ASP A 38 -13.66 5.73 -4.76
CA ASP A 38 -13.23 7.13 -4.79
C ASP A 38 -13.01 7.58 -6.23
N ASP A 39 -13.94 8.41 -6.71
CA ASP A 39 -13.93 8.97 -8.06
C ASP A 39 -13.00 10.18 -8.14
N TRP A 40 -12.11 10.15 -9.13
CA TRP A 40 -11.27 11.29 -9.49
C TRP A 40 -11.59 11.74 -10.91
N ASN A 41 -12.41 12.77 -11.05
CA ASN A 41 -12.78 13.33 -12.34
C ASN A 41 -13.35 12.28 -13.31
N GLY A 42 -14.22 11.40 -12.82
CA GLY A 42 -14.80 10.30 -13.60
C GLY A 42 -13.88 9.08 -13.77
N LYS A 43 -12.70 9.08 -13.14
CA LYS A 43 -11.71 7.99 -13.23
C LYS A 43 -11.62 7.25 -11.90
N HIS A 44 -11.44 5.94 -12.02
CA HIS A 44 -11.15 5.05 -10.90
C HIS A 44 -9.78 4.44 -11.12
N TYR A 45 -8.95 4.42 -10.07
CA TYR A 45 -7.57 3.97 -10.18
C TYR A 45 -7.32 2.65 -9.47
N VAL A 46 -6.48 1.84 -10.10
CA VAL A 46 -5.75 0.74 -9.48
C VAL A 46 -4.27 1.10 -9.52
N SER A 47 -3.59 0.86 -8.41
CA SER A 47 -2.17 1.16 -8.27
C SER A 47 -1.38 -0.08 -7.90
N ILE A 48 -0.25 -0.26 -8.59
CA ILE A 48 0.83 -1.11 -8.13
C ILE A 48 1.80 -0.21 -7.38
N VAL A 49 1.99 -0.47 -6.09
CA VAL A 49 2.88 0.31 -5.23
C VAL A 49 4.02 -0.58 -4.73
N GLY A 50 5.26 -0.16 -4.98
CA GLY A 50 6.47 -0.84 -4.50
C GLY A 50 7.26 0.06 -3.57
N PHE A 51 7.71 -0.48 -2.43
CA PHE A 51 8.46 0.27 -1.44
C PHE A 51 9.22 -0.66 -0.49
N MET A 52 10.12 -0.08 0.31
CA MET A 52 10.75 -0.78 1.43
C MET A 52 10.10 -0.35 2.74
N PHE A 53 9.71 -1.34 3.55
CA PHE A 53 9.60 -1.17 4.99
C PHE A 53 11.00 -1.23 5.60
N LEU A 54 11.36 -0.21 6.38
CA LEU A 54 12.57 -0.20 7.19
C LEU A 54 12.24 0.05 8.66
N ASN A 55 13.09 -0.49 9.54
CA ASN A 55 12.98 -0.33 11.00
C ASN A 55 11.61 -0.72 11.57
N THR A 56 10.94 -1.70 10.96
CA THR A 56 9.63 -2.18 11.40
C THR A 56 9.68 -2.71 12.83
N LYS A 57 8.78 -2.20 13.67
CA LYS A 57 8.59 -2.62 15.07
C LYS A 57 7.13 -2.89 15.33
N LEU A 58 6.86 -3.95 16.08
CA LEU A 58 5.54 -4.29 16.60
C LEU A 58 5.50 -3.98 18.09
N LYS A 59 4.56 -3.14 18.52
CA LYS A 59 4.44 -2.65 19.91
C LYS A 59 5.80 -2.15 20.46
N GLY A 60 6.55 -1.42 19.63
CA GLY A 60 7.87 -0.88 19.96
C GLY A 60 9.05 -1.87 19.85
N LEU A 61 8.82 -3.17 19.65
CA LEU A 61 9.87 -4.19 19.56
C LEU A 61 10.23 -4.54 18.12
N LYS A 62 11.52 -4.60 17.82
CA LYS A 62 12.02 -5.09 16.51
C LYS A 62 11.76 -6.58 16.39
N VAL A 63 11.22 -7.01 15.27
CA VAL A 63 11.09 -8.44 14.95
C VAL A 63 12.41 -8.92 14.31
N PRO A 64 13.13 -9.90 14.90
CA PRO A 64 14.39 -10.39 14.35
C PRO A 64 14.24 -10.81 12.89
N PHE A 65 15.15 -10.36 12.02
CA PHE A 65 15.16 -10.65 10.56
C PHE A 65 13.97 -10.12 9.73
N HIS A 66 13.06 -9.37 10.36
CA HIS A 66 11.81 -8.87 9.76
C HIS A 66 11.64 -7.36 9.90
N GLY A 67 12.66 -6.66 10.43
CA GLY A 67 12.64 -5.20 10.55
C GLY A 67 12.73 -4.47 9.21
N ASN A 68 13.29 -5.11 8.17
CA ASN A 68 13.42 -4.53 6.83
C ASN A 68 12.98 -5.54 5.76
N PHE A 69 12.12 -5.11 4.83
CA PHE A 69 11.63 -5.95 3.74
C PHE A 69 10.99 -5.13 2.62
N GLU A 70 10.98 -5.70 1.41
CA GLU A 70 10.24 -5.20 0.26
C GLU A 70 8.73 -5.45 0.42
N GLU A 71 7.92 -4.52 -0.06
CA GLU A 71 6.52 -4.77 -0.32
C GLU A 71 6.15 -4.32 -1.74
N VAL A 72 5.33 -5.14 -2.41
CA VAL A 72 4.58 -4.73 -3.60
C VAL A 72 3.11 -5.00 -3.32
N ASN A 73 2.29 -3.95 -3.38
CA ASN A 73 0.85 -4.08 -3.23
C ASN A 73 0.09 -3.64 -4.49
N LEU A 74 -1.03 -4.31 -4.72
CA LEU A 74 -2.03 -3.99 -5.72
C LEU A 74 -3.27 -3.51 -4.97
N ARG A 75 -3.61 -2.23 -5.15
CA ARG A 75 -4.69 -1.59 -4.41
C ARG A 75 -5.56 -0.71 -5.30
N PHE A 76 -6.75 -0.40 -4.82
CA PHE A 76 -7.63 0.63 -5.39
C PHE A 76 -8.17 1.53 -4.28
N TYR A 77 -8.86 2.60 -4.67
CA TYR A 77 -9.21 3.70 -3.78
C TYR A 77 -10.71 3.76 -3.50
N VAL A 78 -11.02 3.98 -2.23
CA VAL A 78 -12.39 4.04 -1.71
C VAL A 78 -12.54 5.16 -0.70
N LYS A 79 -13.78 5.50 -0.40
CA LYS A 79 -14.14 6.35 0.72
C LYS A 79 -15.28 5.77 1.54
N TYR A 80 -15.24 6.05 2.82
CA TYR A 80 -16.25 5.67 3.80
C TYR A 80 -16.85 6.93 4.42
N ASN A 81 -18.17 6.95 4.58
CA ASN A 81 -18.86 8.05 5.24
C ASN A 81 -19.03 7.72 6.72
N ASP A 82 -18.26 8.39 7.55
CA ASP A 82 -18.36 8.32 9.00
C ASP A 82 -19.16 9.54 9.49
N ASN A 83 -20.47 9.38 9.59
CA ASN A 83 -21.38 10.39 10.14
C ASN A 83 -21.26 11.80 9.52
N GLY A 84 -21.06 11.87 8.21
CA GLY A 84 -20.91 13.12 7.45
C GLY A 84 -19.46 13.47 7.11
N GLU A 85 -18.48 12.80 7.71
CA GLU A 85 -17.06 12.94 7.37
C GLU A 85 -16.63 11.84 6.39
N TRP A 86 -15.98 12.24 5.29
CA TRP A 86 -15.47 11.28 4.31
C TRP A 86 -14.02 10.89 4.63
N LYS A 87 -13.85 9.62 5.02
CA LYS A 87 -12.52 9.00 5.20
C LYS A 87 -12.09 8.36 3.89
N ARG A 88 -10.96 8.80 3.35
CA ARG A 88 -10.37 8.29 2.10
C ARG A 88 -9.35 7.21 2.42
N GLY A 89 -9.48 6.06 1.78
CA GLY A 89 -8.61 4.92 2.02
C GLY A 89 -8.36 4.05 0.80
N ALA A 90 -7.58 3.00 1.03
CA ALA A 90 -7.26 2.01 0.03
C ALA A 90 -7.84 0.63 0.41
N VAL A 91 -8.11 -0.16 -0.63
CA VAL A 91 -8.44 -1.58 -0.51
C VAL A 91 -7.35 -2.37 -1.20
N PHE A 92 -6.73 -3.29 -0.47
CA PHE A 92 -5.63 -4.10 -0.97
C PHE A 92 -6.18 -5.41 -1.59
N ILE A 93 -6.01 -5.56 -2.90
CA ILE A 93 -6.39 -6.77 -3.65
C ILE A 93 -5.34 -7.86 -3.44
N SER A 94 -4.08 -7.48 -3.41
CA SER A 94 -2.96 -8.38 -3.15
C SER A 94 -1.79 -7.61 -2.59
N GLU A 95 -1.12 -8.22 -1.62
CA GLU A 95 0.12 -7.71 -1.04
C GLU A 95 1.18 -8.80 -1.13
N VAL A 96 2.41 -8.42 -1.47
CA VAL A 96 3.52 -9.34 -1.66
C VAL A 96 4.70 -8.88 -0.83
N VAL A 97 5.19 -9.78 0.02
CA VAL A 97 6.36 -9.56 0.88
C VAL A 97 7.28 -10.78 0.83
N PRO A 98 8.59 -10.65 1.11
CA PRO A 98 9.50 -11.79 1.13
C PRO A 98 9.54 -12.51 2.48
N LYS A 99 8.77 -12.04 3.47
CA LYS A 99 8.88 -12.47 4.87
C LYS A 99 7.65 -13.27 5.31
N PRO A 100 7.75 -14.60 5.51
CA PRO A 100 6.61 -15.44 5.89
C PRO A 100 5.94 -15.01 7.20
N ALA A 101 6.70 -14.57 8.20
CA ALA A 101 6.11 -14.15 9.48
C ALA A 101 5.25 -12.89 9.34
N ILE A 102 5.60 -11.98 8.42
CA ILE A 102 4.77 -10.80 8.12
C ILE A 102 3.45 -11.26 7.50
N THR A 103 3.51 -12.13 6.47
CA THR A 103 2.30 -12.70 5.86
C THR A 103 1.41 -13.41 6.88
N PHE A 104 2.00 -14.19 7.79
CA PHE A 104 1.25 -14.88 8.84
C PHE A 104 0.51 -13.89 9.76
N ILE A 105 1.21 -12.87 10.27
CA ILE A 105 0.61 -11.87 11.17
C ILE A 105 -0.49 -11.09 10.43
N ALA A 106 -0.21 -10.61 9.22
CA ALA A 106 -1.15 -9.82 8.43
C ALA A 106 -2.44 -10.58 8.12
N ASN A 107 -2.32 -11.81 7.62
CA ASN A 107 -3.49 -12.63 7.27
C ASN A 107 -4.25 -13.11 8.52
N THR A 108 -3.58 -13.30 9.66
CA THR A 108 -4.23 -13.75 10.90
C THR A 108 -4.98 -12.63 11.60
N ILE A 109 -4.39 -11.42 11.66
CA ILE A 109 -4.94 -10.29 12.43
C ILE A 109 -5.86 -9.43 11.55
N TYR A 110 -5.41 -9.07 10.35
CA TYR A 110 -6.09 -8.11 9.47
C TYR A 110 -6.89 -8.76 8.34
N LYS A 111 -6.78 -10.10 8.18
CA LYS A 111 -7.42 -10.87 7.10
C LYS A 111 -7.14 -10.31 5.70
N GLU A 112 -5.95 -9.77 5.54
CA GLU A 112 -5.50 -9.22 4.26
C GLU A 112 -5.08 -10.33 3.29
N SER A 113 -4.79 -9.95 2.05
CA SER A 113 -4.43 -10.88 0.97
C SER A 113 -2.91 -10.90 0.75
N TYR A 114 -2.13 -11.10 1.82
CA TYR A 114 -0.68 -11.21 1.71
C TYR A 114 -0.24 -12.55 1.14
N ARG A 115 0.78 -12.48 0.28
CA ARG A 115 1.50 -13.64 -0.26
C ARG A 115 2.98 -13.49 0.02
N THR A 116 3.60 -14.58 0.46
CA THR A 116 5.06 -14.63 0.61
C THR A 116 5.71 -15.09 -0.70
N LEU A 117 6.45 -14.21 -1.36
CA LEU A 117 7.18 -14.53 -2.60
C LEU A 117 8.63 -14.05 -2.52
N PRO A 118 9.59 -14.68 -3.23
CA PRO A 118 10.93 -14.14 -3.35
C PRO A 118 10.91 -12.74 -3.97
N MET A 119 11.56 -11.78 -3.33
CA MET A 119 11.65 -10.40 -3.79
C MET A 119 13.09 -9.89 -3.78
N LYS A 120 13.34 -8.85 -4.58
CA LYS A 120 14.58 -8.05 -4.54
C LYS A 120 14.25 -6.60 -4.89
N HIS A 121 15.07 -5.68 -4.42
CA HIS A 121 15.09 -4.30 -4.87
C HIS A 121 16.46 -3.92 -5.42
N LYS A 122 16.49 -2.87 -6.24
CA LYS A 122 17.72 -2.20 -6.65
C LYS A 122 17.52 -0.70 -6.58
N TRP A 123 18.37 -0.03 -5.81
CA TRP A 123 18.43 1.42 -5.72
C TRP A 123 19.77 1.90 -6.24
N THR A 124 19.76 2.90 -7.11
CA THR A 124 20.97 3.54 -7.62
C THR A 124 20.73 5.04 -7.58
N GLU A 125 21.56 5.75 -6.84
CA GLU A 125 21.44 7.18 -6.64
C GLU A 125 22.77 7.83 -7.03
N THR A 126 22.69 8.81 -7.90
CA THR A 126 23.78 9.66 -8.37
C THR A 126 23.35 11.12 -8.20
N ASN A 127 24.24 12.07 -8.43
CA ASN A 127 23.91 13.49 -8.35
C ASN A 127 22.86 13.92 -9.40
N GLU A 128 22.70 13.16 -10.48
CA GLU A 128 21.83 13.50 -11.62
C GLU A 128 20.55 12.65 -11.63
N GLN A 129 20.59 11.46 -11.04
CA GLN A 129 19.55 10.46 -11.24
C GLN A 129 19.36 9.55 -10.02
N LEU A 130 18.10 9.28 -9.71
CA LEU A 130 17.65 8.24 -8.80
C LEU A 130 16.90 7.17 -9.59
N THR A 131 17.41 5.94 -9.59
CA THR A 131 16.72 4.75 -10.11
C THR A 131 16.30 3.86 -8.95
N VAL A 132 15.02 3.52 -8.92
CA VAL A 132 14.42 2.61 -7.93
C VAL A 132 13.75 1.47 -8.69
N GLU A 133 13.96 0.23 -8.24
CA GLU A 133 13.42 -0.97 -8.86
C GLU A 133 12.96 -1.96 -7.79
N TYR A 134 11.82 -2.61 -8.05
CA TYR A 134 11.30 -3.72 -7.25
C TYR A 134 11.00 -4.92 -8.15
N THR A 135 11.36 -6.11 -7.67
CA THR A 135 11.16 -7.38 -8.38
C THR A 135 10.58 -8.44 -7.45
N TRP A 136 9.71 -9.30 -7.99
CA TRP A 136 9.14 -10.43 -7.26
C TRP A 136 8.91 -11.63 -8.18
N LYS A 137 9.01 -12.85 -7.64
CA LYS A 137 8.86 -14.08 -8.42
C LYS A 137 7.49 -14.72 -8.21
N ASN A 138 6.67 -14.78 -9.26
CA ASN A 138 5.39 -15.50 -9.28
C ASN A 138 5.33 -16.36 -10.56
N GLY A 139 5.84 -17.59 -10.51
CA GLY A 139 6.19 -18.38 -11.70
C GLY A 139 7.44 -17.84 -12.39
N TYR A 140 7.35 -16.64 -12.95
CA TYR A 140 8.45 -15.86 -13.53
C TYR A 140 8.77 -14.60 -12.69
N TRP A 141 9.91 -13.97 -12.96
CA TRP A 141 10.28 -12.70 -12.33
C TRP A 141 9.49 -11.55 -12.96
N ASN A 142 8.75 -10.84 -12.12
CA ASN A 142 8.08 -9.59 -12.44
C ASN A 142 8.92 -8.42 -11.92
N ARG A 143 8.79 -7.26 -12.56
CA ARG A 143 9.62 -6.09 -12.27
C ARG A 143 8.90 -4.80 -12.66
N PHE A 144 9.11 -3.77 -11.86
CA PHE A 144 8.96 -2.39 -12.30
C PHE A 144 10.07 -1.50 -11.74
N SER A 145 10.38 -0.44 -12.47
CA SER A 145 11.40 0.53 -12.12
C SER A 145 10.99 1.92 -12.57
N VAL A 146 11.42 2.92 -11.79
CA VAL A 146 11.30 4.33 -12.13
C VAL A 146 12.67 4.97 -12.01
N THR A 147 12.94 5.86 -12.96
CA THR A 147 14.12 6.71 -12.98
C THR A 147 13.64 8.16 -12.90
N ALA A 148 14.15 8.91 -11.92
CA ALA A 148 13.72 10.27 -11.62
C ALA A 148 14.92 11.17 -11.29
N ASN A 149 14.69 12.49 -11.28
CA ASN A 149 15.63 13.44 -10.70
C ASN A 149 15.74 13.18 -9.17
N PRO A 150 16.94 13.24 -8.57
CA PRO A 150 17.12 13.02 -7.14
C PRO A 150 16.58 14.18 -6.28
N THR A 151 16.34 15.34 -6.87
CA THR A 151 15.78 16.52 -6.20
C THR A 151 14.32 16.27 -5.82
N ARG A 152 13.98 16.60 -4.58
CA ARG A 152 12.62 16.44 -4.06
C ARG A 152 11.80 17.68 -4.41
N GLU A 153 10.58 17.45 -4.86
CA GLU A 153 9.61 18.49 -5.15
C GLU A 153 8.33 18.24 -4.34
N PRO A 154 7.63 19.29 -3.89
CA PRO A 154 6.33 19.13 -3.25
C PRO A 154 5.32 18.56 -4.25
N ILE A 155 4.41 17.73 -3.77
CA ILE A 155 3.29 17.25 -4.58
C ILE A 155 2.34 18.42 -4.81
N PRO A 156 2.01 18.79 -6.06
CA PRO A 156 1.07 19.86 -6.34
C PRO A 156 -0.34 19.49 -5.86
N LEU A 157 -0.99 20.38 -5.11
CA LEU A 157 -2.37 20.18 -4.64
C LEU A 157 -3.35 19.97 -5.80
N ASN A 158 -4.36 19.12 -5.59
CA ASN A 158 -5.37 18.75 -6.57
C ASN A 158 -4.81 18.15 -7.87
N SER A 159 -3.64 17.54 -7.81
CA SER A 159 -3.05 16.78 -8.93
C SER A 159 -3.41 15.29 -8.85
N ASP A 160 -3.15 14.53 -9.92
CA ASP A 160 -3.25 13.07 -9.88
C ASP A 160 -2.35 12.48 -8.79
N ALA A 161 -1.16 13.05 -8.57
CA ALA A 161 -0.23 12.60 -7.54
C ALA A 161 -0.80 12.85 -6.13
N ASP A 162 -1.36 14.04 -5.90
CA ASP A 162 -2.04 14.40 -4.65
C ASP A 162 -3.21 13.46 -4.36
N PHE A 163 -4.09 13.27 -5.35
CA PHE A 163 -5.20 12.32 -5.23
C PHE A 163 -4.71 10.92 -4.81
N ILE A 164 -3.68 10.40 -5.48
CA ILE A 164 -3.17 9.04 -5.26
C ILE A 164 -2.52 8.86 -3.87
N THR A 165 -1.90 9.91 -3.32
CA THR A 165 -1.16 9.83 -2.04
C THR A 165 -1.99 10.19 -0.81
N GLU A 166 -3.11 10.89 -0.96
CA GLU A 166 -3.98 11.35 0.14
C GLU A 166 -5.00 10.28 0.59
N HIS A 167 -4.52 9.06 0.91
CA HIS A 167 -5.33 7.94 1.38
C HIS A 167 -4.69 7.31 2.63
N TYR A 168 -5.21 7.66 3.80
CA TYR A 168 -4.63 7.30 5.09
C TYR A 168 -5.27 6.08 5.76
N TRP A 169 -6.44 5.66 5.27
CA TRP A 169 -7.18 4.53 5.82
C TRP A 169 -7.02 3.27 4.95
N GLY A 170 -7.12 2.10 5.56
CA GLY A 170 -7.24 0.81 4.91
C GLY A 170 -8.61 0.20 5.20
N TYR A 171 -9.23 -0.39 4.16
CA TYR A 171 -10.53 -1.04 4.26
C TYR A 171 -10.47 -2.48 3.74
N THR A 172 -10.82 -3.43 4.61
CA THR A 172 -10.78 -4.87 4.27
C THR A 172 -12.12 -5.53 4.50
N LYS A 173 -12.62 -6.23 3.49
CA LYS A 173 -13.85 -7.04 3.60
C LYS A 173 -13.55 -8.31 4.39
N ILE A 174 -14.10 -8.42 5.60
CA ILE A 174 -13.87 -9.57 6.51
C ILE A 174 -15.08 -10.49 6.68
N GLY A 175 -16.21 -10.14 6.05
CA GLY A 175 -17.45 -10.91 6.03
C GLY A 175 -18.47 -10.35 5.04
N LYS A 176 -19.66 -10.97 4.96
CA LYS A 176 -20.72 -10.58 3.99
C LYS A 176 -21.10 -9.10 4.10
N ASN A 177 -21.25 -8.61 5.33
CA ASN A 177 -21.62 -7.23 5.66
C ASN A 177 -20.69 -6.65 6.75
N ILE A 178 -19.41 -7.04 6.73
CA ILE A 178 -18.45 -6.60 7.75
C ILE A 178 -17.18 -6.11 7.05
N THR A 179 -16.82 -4.87 7.36
CA THR A 179 -15.60 -4.19 6.90
C THR A 179 -14.72 -3.87 8.10
N SER A 180 -13.44 -4.18 8.00
CA SER A 180 -12.42 -3.72 8.93
C SER A 180 -11.85 -2.39 8.42
N GLU A 181 -11.73 -1.41 9.31
CA GLU A 181 -11.05 -0.12 9.08
C GLU A 181 -9.76 -0.09 9.92
N TYR A 182 -8.67 0.44 9.37
CA TYR A 182 -7.41 0.67 10.08
C TYR A 182 -6.70 1.90 9.50
N GLY A 183 -5.93 2.61 10.32
CA GLY A 183 -5.21 3.85 9.98
C GLY A 183 -4.21 4.21 11.06
#